data_AF-A0A381VU66-F1
#
_entry.id   AF-A0A381VU66-F1
#
_cell.length_a   1.000
_cell.length_b   1.000
_cell.length_c   1.000
_cell.angle_alpha   90.00
_cell.angle_beta   90.00
_cell.angle_gamma   90.00
#
_symmetry.space_group_name_H-M   'P 1'
#
loop_
_entity.id
_entity.type
_entity.pdbx_description
1 polymer ?
#
loop_
_entity_poly.entity_id
_entity_poly.type
_entity_poly.pdbx_seq_one_letter_code
_entity_poly.pdbx_strand_id
1 'polypeptide(L)'
;VYANKCQSIDKANIMSKYNMNGNVASENSAARERGASVAREYERVVNTFNKVLLLKEKIRLSVEHRISELENFLARNEEQLGTLSRNIEIYELNISRSVENLEDLLIKETRIKDKYNNLLQGVSMETVGVTAVEEESVEEKSLQERGPSTENLIQQRYHFLDNLNSSFQKLDNDLQSISLLQTEMHNARSEILEKKEQALEKKIILDGNRRDLEEEREQLESDLEISVKEEEALTLEYAQLINKVEGSIVLGDDIDRILFSSLSTIDD
;
A
#
# COMPACT_ATOMS: atom_id res chain seq x y z
N VAL A 1 -99.58 52.13 -8.27
CA VAL A 1 -98.59 51.91 -7.18
C VAL A 1 -97.91 50.53 -7.24
N TYR A 2 -98.54 49.47 -7.78
CA TYR A 2 -97.93 48.13 -7.82
C TYR A 2 -96.90 47.86 -8.96
N ALA A 3 -96.92 48.60 -10.07
CA ALA A 3 -96.02 48.33 -11.22
C ALA A 3 -94.56 48.79 -10.99
N ASN A 4 -94.33 49.85 -10.22
CA ASN A 4 -92.98 50.38 -9.97
C ASN A 4 -92.17 49.54 -8.96
N LYS A 5 -92.82 48.65 -8.20
CA LYS A 5 -92.14 47.84 -7.18
C LYS A 5 -91.52 46.56 -7.78
N CYS A 6 -92.10 45.99 -8.84
CA CYS A 6 -91.51 44.85 -9.56
C CYS A 6 -90.26 45.23 -10.37
N GLN A 7 -90.28 46.34 -11.11
CA GLN A 7 -89.09 46.79 -11.88
C GLN A 7 -87.88 47.17 -11.02
N SER A 8 -88.12 47.63 -9.78
CA SER A 8 -87.07 47.94 -8.81
C SER A 8 -86.41 46.68 -8.25
N ILE A 9 -87.18 45.61 -8.04
CA ILE A 9 -86.68 44.33 -7.52
C ILE A 9 -85.88 43.60 -8.61
N ASP A 10 -86.35 43.61 -9.86
CA ASP A 10 -85.62 43.00 -10.98
C ASP A 10 -84.29 43.72 -11.27
N LYS A 11 -84.25 45.06 -11.22
CA LYS A 11 -82.99 45.81 -11.34
C LYS A 11 -82.02 45.55 -10.19
N ALA A 12 -82.52 45.42 -8.95
CA ALA A 12 -81.68 45.11 -7.79
C ALA A 12 -81.13 43.67 -7.83
N ASN A 13 -81.93 42.69 -8.28
CA ASN A 13 -81.49 41.31 -8.50
C ASN A 13 -80.49 41.19 -9.65
N ILE A 14 -80.70 41.93 -10.76
CA ILE A 14 -79.76 41.98 -11.88
C ILE A 14 -78.43 42.62 -11.44
N MET A 15 -78.47 43.78 -10.77
CA MET A 15 -77.26 44.42 -10.21
C MET A 15 -76.52 43.52 -9.21
N SER A 16 -77.22 42.83 -8.30
CA SER A 16 -76.64 41.88 -7.35
C SER A 16 -75.97 40.70 -8.07
N LYS A 17 -76.59 40.17 -9.13
CA LYS A 17 -76.05 39.07 -9.95
C LYS A 17 -74.82 39.49 -10.78
N TYR A 18 -74.79 40.73 -11.30
CA TYR A 18 -73.61 41.31 -11.95
C TYR A 18 -72.47 41.61 -10.96
N ASN A 19 -72.77 42.03 -9.72
CA ASN A 19 -71.77 42.23 -8.67
C ASN A 19 -71.18 40.91 -8.16
N MET A 20 -72.02 39.87 -8.03
CA MET A 20 -71.59 38.50 -7.71
C MET A 20 -70.71 37.91 -8.83
N ASN A 21 -71.09 38.07 -10.10
CA ASN A 21 -70.29 37.57 -11.23
C ASN A 21 -68.96 38.32 -11.41
N GLY A 22 -68.90 39.62 -11.10
CA GLY A 22 -67.67 40.41 -11.11
C GLY A 22 -66.68 39.99 -10.01
N ASN A 23 -67.19 39.66 -8.82
CA ASN A 23 -66.40 39.09 -7.73
C ASN A 23 -65.90 37.67 -8.05
N VAL A 24 -66.73 36.81 -8.64
CA VAL A 24 -66.31 35.46 -9.05
C VAL A 24 -65.25 35.51 -10.15
N ALA A 25 -65.35 36.44 -11.10
CA ALA A 25 -64.35 36.60 -12.16
C ALA A 25 -63.00 37.09 -11.62
N SER A 26 -62.99 38.05 -10.67
CA SER A 26 -61.76 38.54 -10.04
C SER A 26 -61.14 37.50 -9.11
N GLU A 27 -61.95 36.76 -8.34
CA GLU A 27 -61.51 35.64 -7.51
C GLU A 27 -60.91 34.51 -8.36
N ASN A 28 -61.52 34.17 -9.50
CA ASN A 28 -60.99 33.20 -10.44
C ASN A 28 -59.66 33.65 -11.07
N SER A 29 -59.54 34.94 -11.43
CA SER A 29 -58.29 35.50 -11.94
C SER A 29 -57.17 35.43 -10.87
N ALA A 30 -57.48 35.82 -9.63
CA ALA A 30 -56.54 35.76 -8.52
C ALA A 30 -56.18 34.30 -8.13
N ALA A 31 -57.09 33.35 -8.27
CA ALA A 31 -56.81 31.92 -8.07
C ALA A 31 -55.88 31.37 -9.17
N ARG A 32 -56.12 31.74 -10.44
CA ARG A 32 -55.25 31.36 -11.57
C ARG A 32 -53.84 31.94 -11.44
N GLU A 33 -53.72 33.21 -11.05
CA GLU A 33 -52.41 33.85 -10.85
C GLU A 33 -51.64 33.19 -9.69
N ARG A 34 -52.32 32.89 -8.58
CA ARG A 34 -51.73 32.11 -7.46
C ARG A 34 -51.28 30.72 -7.92
N GLY A 35 -52.11 29.99 -8.66
CA GLY A 35 -51.76 28.68 -9.22
C GLY A 35 -50.55 28.74 -10.15
N ALA A 36 -50.50 29.73 -11.05
CA ALA A 36 -49.37 29.94 -11.94
C ALA A 36 -48.08 30.36 -11.21
N SER A 37 -48.19 31.09 -10.09
CA SER A 37 -47.06 31.39 -9.23
C SER A 37 -46.54 30.14 -8.53
N VAL A 38 -47.42 29.31 -7.96
CA VAL A 38 -47.06 28.06 -7.28
C VAL A 38 -46.41 27.08 -8.25
N ALA A 39 -46.94 26.94 -9.47
CA ALA A 39 -46.37 26.06 -10.50
C ALA A 39 -44.94 26.48 -10.88
N ARG A 40 -44.70 27.80 -11.06
CA ARG A 40 -43.34 28.33 -11.33
C ARG A 40 -42.38 28.11 -10.18
N GLU A 41 -42.84 28.28 -8.94
CA GLU A 41 -42.02 28.02 -7.75
C GLU A 41 -41.69 26.54 -7.60
N TYR A 42 -42.65 25.65 -7.84
CA TYR A 42 -42.41 24.20 -7.86
C TYR A 42 -41.38 23.82 -8.92
N GLU A 43 -41.55 24.30 -10.15
CA GLU A 43 -40.60 24.07 -11.24
C GLU A 43 -39.19 24.56 -10.87
N ARG A 44 -39.08 25.76 -10.27
CA ARG A 44 -37.81 26.31 -9.79
C ARG A 44 -37.14 25.41 -8.75
N VAL A 45 -37.91 24.93 -7.77
CA VAL A 45 -37.41 24.05 -6.70
C VAL A 45 -36.99 22.69 -7.27
N VAL A 46 -37.81 22.06 -8.10
CA VAL A 46 -37.51 20.78 -8.79
C VAL A 46 -36.24 20.88 -9.61
N ASN A 47 -36.12 21.93 -10.44
CA ASN A 47 -34.93 22.17 -11.24
C ASN A 47 -33.67 22.37 -10.38
N THR A 48 -33.83 22.93 -9.17
CA THR A 48 -32.73 23.13 -8.23
C THR A 48 -32.30 21.81 -7.60
N PHE A 49 -33.24 21.00 -7.12
CA PHE A 49 -32.97 19.65 -6.62
C PHE A 49 -32.23 18.81 -7.66
N ASN A 50 -32.72 18.75 -8.91
CA ASN A 50 -32.08 17.99 -9.97
C ASN A 50 -30.64 18.45 -10.25
N LYS A 51 -30.39 19.77 -10.27
CA LYS A 51 -29.03 20.31 -10.46
C LYS A 51 -28.10 19.95 -9.30
N VAL A 52 -28.58 20.03 -8.07
CA VAL A 52 -27.80 19.70 -6.87
C VAL A 52 -27.48 18.21 -6.80
N LEU A 53 -28.46 17.34 -7.06
CA LEU A 53 -28.26 15.89 -7.08
C LEU A 53 -27.27 15.48 -8.16
N LEU A 54 -27.37 16.03 -9.38
CA LEU A 54 -26.39 15.78 -10.44
C LEU A 54 -24.98 16.24 -10.08
N LEU A 55 -24.86 17.38 -9.40
CA LEU A 55 -23.56 17.88 -8.94
C LEU A 55 -22.96 16.97 -7.86
N LYS A 56 -23.78 16.56 -6.88
CA LYS A 56 -23.37 15.64 -5.81
C LYS A 56 -22.92 14.29 -6.37
N GLU A 57 -23.65 13.72 -7.30
CA GLU A 57 -23.28 12.48 -7.99
C GLU A 57 -21.92 12.59 -8.68
N LYS A 58 -21.68 13.70 -9.40
CA LYS A 58 -20.39 13.93 -10.05
C LYS A 58 -19.24 14.03 -9.04
N ILE A 59 -19.46 14.69 -7.90
CA ILE A 59 -18.46 14.81 -6.83
C ILE A 59 -18.22 13.43 -6.20
N ARG A 60 -19.29 12.69 -5.89
CA ARG A 60 -19.26 11.33 -5.32
C ARG A 60 -18.38 10.41 -6.17
N LEU A 61 -18.66 10.31 -7.47
CA LEU A 61 -17.86 9.51 -8.41
C LEU A 61 -16.39 9.95 -8.47
N SER A 62 -16.11 11.26 -8.39
CA SER A 62 -14.74 11.77 -8.36
C SER A 62 -13.99 11.39 -7.09
N VAL A 63 -14.66 11.44 -5.93
CA VAL A 63 -14.09 11.07 -4.63
C VAL A 63 -13.87 9.56 -4.55
N GLU A 64 -14.86 8.76 -4.96
CA GLU A 64 -14.75 7.29 -5.03
C GLU A 64 -13.59 6.87 -5.94
N HIS A 65 -13.42 7.54 -7.09
CA HIS A 65 -12.29 7.28 -7.97
C HIS A 65 -10.96 7.58 -7.27
N ARG A 66 -10.86 8.72 -6.58
CA ARG A 66 -9.65 9.10 -5.84
C ARG A 66 -9.32 8.13 -4.71
N ILE A 67 -10.32 7.68 -3.95
CA ILE A 67 -10.14 6.64 -2.91
C ILE A 67 -9.57 5.37 -3.54
N SER A 68 -10.12 4.93 -4.67
CA SER A 68 -9.59 3.76 -5.38
C SER A 68 -8.15 3.95 -5.87
N GLU A 69 -7.76 5.14 -6.33
CA GLU A 69 -6.37 5.44 -6.65
C GLU A 69 -5.45 5.32 -5.41
N LEU A 70 -5.89 5.87 -4.27
CA LEU A 70 -5.14 5.81 -3.01
C LEU A 70 -4.96 4.37 -2.52
N GLU A 71 -6.01 3.54 -2.59
CA GLU A 71 -5.92 2.11 -2.28
C GLU A 71 -4.88 1.39 -3.14
N ASN A 72 -4.84 1.71 -4.44
CA ASN A 72 -3.83 1.15 -5.34
C ASN A 72 -2.41 1.62 -4.98
N PHE A 73 -2.23 2.88 -4.58
CA PHE A 73 -0.93 3.38 -4.12
C PHE A 73 -0.50 2.73 -2.80
N LEU A 74 -1.43 2.56 -1.86
CA LEU A 74 -1.19 1.89 -0.59
C LEU A 74 -0.78 0.43 -0.78
N ALA A 75 -1.49 -0.32 -1.63
CA ALA A 75 -1.16 -1.71 -1.93
C ALA A 75 0.26 -1.85 -2.52
N ARG A 76 0.65 -0.96 -3.44
CA ARG A 76 2.02 -0.93 -3.99
C ARG A 76 3.06 -0.56 -2.93
N ASN A 77 2.74 0.38 -2.05
CA ASN A 77 3.62 0.78 -0.94
C ASN A 77 3.85 -0.41 0.00
N GLU A 78 2.79 -1.14 0.36
CA GLU A 78 2.86 -2.35 1.20
C GLU A 78 3.76 -3.43 0.57
N GLU A 79 3.61 -3.71 -0.73
CA GLU A 79 4.47 -4.66 -1.44
C GLU A 79 5.96 -4.24 -1.39
N GLN A 80 6.23 -2.94 -1.58
CA GLN A 80 7.59 -2.38 -1.50
C GLN A 80 8.17 -2.48 -0.08
N LEU A 81 7.37 -2.17 0.95
CA LEU A 81 7.75 -2.32 2.36
C LEU A 81 8.03 -3.78 2.73
N GLY A 82 7.21 -4.71 2.22
CA GLY A 82 7.42 -6.15 2.39
C GLY A 82 8.74 -6.61 1.78
N THR A 83 9.03 -6.17 0.55
CA THR A 83 10.29 -6.46 -0.13
C THR A 83 11.50 -5.90 0.63
N LEU A 84 11.42 -4.65 1.10
CA LEU A 84 12.50 -4.02 1.88
C LEU A 84 12.74 -4.73 3.20
N SER A 85 11.67 -5.10 3.91
CA SER A 85 11.81 -5.81 5.20
C SER A 85 12.50 -7.15 5.01
N ARG A 86 12.13 -7.92 3.97
CA ARG A 86 12.82 -9.18 3.63
C ARG A 86 14.29 -8.96 3.27
N ASN A 87 14.61 -7.91 2.51
CA ASN A 87 16.00 -7.60 2.18
C ASN A 87 16.83 -7.22 3.41
N ILE A 88 16.25 -6.46 4.35
CA ILE A 88 16.91 -6.11 5.61
C ILE A 88 17.21 -7.37 6.44
N GLU A 89 16.27 -8.30 6.54
CA GLU A 89 16.49 -9.60 7.21
C GLU A 89 17.63 -10.40 6.56
N ILE A 90 17.70 -10.41 5.22
CA ILE A 90 18.79 -11.06 4.48
C ILE A 90 20.14 -10.39 4.79
N TYR A 91 20.18 -9.06 4.83
CA TYR A 91 21.40 -8.33 5.18
C TYR A 91 21.85 -8.65 6.61
N GLU A 92 20.93 -8.71 7.57
CA GLU A 92 21.22 -9.11 8.95
C GLU A 92 21.80 -10.51 9.04
N LEU A 93 21.17 -11.48 8.36
CA LEU A 93 21.65 -12.85 8.32
C LEU A 93 23.06 -12.93 7.70
N ASN A 94 23.31 -12.19 6.62
CA ASN A 94 24.61 -12.17 5.96
C ASN A 94 25.68 -11.51 6.83
N ILE A 95 25.34 -10.46 7.59
CA ILE A 95 26.24 -9.84 8.57
C ILE A 95 26.61 -10.84 9.66
N SER A 96 25.63 -11.55 10.24
CA SER A 96 25.90 -12.56 11.27
C SER A 96 26.78 -13.68 10.75
N ARG A 97 26.48 -14.22 9.56
CA ARG A 97 27.32 -15.24 8.92
C ARG A 97 28.74 -14.75 8.64
N SER A 98 28.88 -13.47 8.26
CA SER A 98 30.20 -12.86 8.06
C SER A 98 30.99 -12.79 9.36
N VAL A 99 30.34 -12.52 10.49
CA VAL A 99 30.99 -12.53 11.82
C VAL A 99 31.47 -13.94 12.18
N GLU A 100 30.63 -14.96 12.03
CA GLU A 100 30.99 -16.36 12.29
C GLU A 100 32.19 -16.82 11.44
N ASN A 101 32.14 -16.53 10.14
CA ASN A 101 33.22 -16.89 9.22
C ASN A 101 34.55 -16.17 9.55
N LEU A 102 34.49 -14.91 10.02
CA LEU A 102 35.69 -14.17 10.44
C LEU A 102 36.30 -14.77 11.71
N GLU A 103 35.46 -15.23 12.65
CA GLU A 103 35.90 -15.94 13.86
C GLU A 103 36.59 -17.27 13.51
N ASP A 104 36.01 -18.05 12.60
CA ASP A 104 36.62 -19.28 12.08
C ASP A 104 37.98 -19.02 11.41
N LEU A 105 38.11 -17.94 10.64
CA LEU A 105 39.38 -17.54 10.04
C LEU A 105 40.41 -17.16 11.11
N LEU A 106 40.01 -16.46 12.16
CA LEU A 106 40.88 -16.10 13.28
C LEU A 106 41.38 -17.35 14.02
N ILE A 107 40.51 -18.33 14.27
CA ILE A 107 40.90 -19.61 14.89
C ILE A 107 41.91 -20.36 14.02
N LYS A 108 41.68 -20.41 12.70
CA LYS A 108 42.63 -21.01 11.74
C LYS A 108 43.97 -20.29 11.74
N GLU A 109 43.94 -18.96 11.72
CA GLU A 109 45.13 -18.12 11.76
C GLU A 109 45.98 -18.40 13.00
N THR A 110 45.36 -18.40 14.18
CA THR A 110 46.02 -18.73 15.45
C THR A 110 46.64 -20.12 15.41
N ARG A 111 45.90 -21.13 14.92
CA ARG A 111 46.42 -22.51 14.81
C ARG A 111 47.64 -22.60 13.88
N ILE A 112 47.66 -21.82 12.80
CA ILE A 112 48.80 -21.79 11.87
C ILE A 112 49.99 -21.07 12.51
N LYS A 113 49.76 -19.95 13.20
CA LYS A 113 50.79 -19.25 13.97
C LYS A 113 51.41 -20.12 15.07
N ASP A 114 50.60 -20.93 15.76
CA ASP A 114 51.09 -21.89 16.75
C ASP A 114 51.98 -22.96 16.12
N LYS A 115 51.57 -23.53 14.98
CA LYS A 115 52.41 -24.47 14.21
C LYS A 115 53.71 -23.82 13.74
N TYR A 116 53.64 -22.58 13.28
CA TYR A 116 54.81 -21.79 12.86
C TYR A 116 55.80 -21.63 14.02
N ASN A 117 55.31 -21.23 15.19
CA ASN A 117 56.12 -21.07 16.40
C ASN A 117 56.72 -22.40 16.87
N ASN A 118 55.95 -23.49 16.84
CA ASN A 118 56.44 -24.82 17.20
C ASN A 118 57.56 -25.30 16.26
N LEU A 119 57.45 -25.00 14.96
CA LEU A 119 58.48 -25.32 13.98
C LEU A 119 59.74 -24.47 14.21
N LEU A 120 59.57 -23.19 14.53
CA LEU A 120 60.67 -22.27 14.85
C LEU A 120 61.44 -22.68 16.11
N GLN A 121 60.72 -23.23 17.11
CA GLN A 121 61.30 -23.74 18.35
C GLN A 121 61.88 -25.16 18.22
N GLY A 122 61.73 -25.80 17.05
CA GLY A 122 62.20 -27.16 16.82
C GLY A 122 61.38 -28.24 17.54
N VAL A 123 60.19 -27.90 18.06
CA VAL A 123 59.29 -28.80 18.79
C VAL A 123 58.50 -29.70 17.83
N SER A 124 58.30 -29.24 16.59
CA SER A 124 57.49 -29.93 15.58
C SER A 124 58.33 -30.59 14.49
N MET A 125 59.10 -31.61 14.85
CA MET A 125 59.54 -32.62 13.89
C MET A 125 59.38 -34.00 14.53
N GLU A 126 58.14 -34.45 14.59
CA GLU A 126 57.85 -35.87 14.67
C GLU A 126 58.38 -36.51 13.39
N THR A 127 59.53 -37.17 13.53
CA THR A 127 60.16 -38.15 12.64
C THR A 127 59.33 -38.54 11.42
N VAL A 128 59.37 -37.71 10.36
CA VAL A 128 58.94 -38.14 9.03
C VAL A 128 60.02 -39.09 8.51
N GLY A 129 59.76 -40.39 8.65
CA GLY A 129 60.36 -41.43 7.83
C GLY A 129 61.79 -41.85 8.17
N VAL A 130 62.04 -42.29 9.41
CA VAL A 130 62.85 -43.50 9.54
C VAL A 130 61.85 -44.64 9.41
N THR A 131 61.65 -45.13 8.18
CA THR A 131 61.14 -46.48 8.00
C THR A 131 62.11 -47.39 8.74
N ALA A 132 61.72 -47.75 9.96
CA ALA A 132 62.27 -48.90 10.64
C ALA A 132 62.19 -50.06 9.64
N VAL A 133 63.37 -50.52 9.28
CA VAL A 133 63.64 -51.79 8.61
C VAL A 133 62.64 -52.82 9.12
N GLU A 134 61.78 -53.33 8.24
CA GLU A 134 61.12 -54.61 8.46
C GLU A 134 62.26 -55.66 8.53
N GLU A 135 62.64 -56.01 9.75
CA GLU A 135 63.39 -57.22 10.03
C GLU A 135 62.46 -58.41 9.77
N GLU A 136 62.57 -59.02 8.58
CA GLU A 136 62.20 -60.43 8.45
C GLU A 136 63.22 -61.20 7.60
N SER A 137 63.93 -62.09 8.29
CA SER A 137 64.62 -63.30 7.79
C SER A 137 65.91 -63.16 6.97
N VAL A 138 67.02 -63.14 7.72
CA VAL A 138 68.28 -63.91 7.56
C VAL A 138 68.56 -64.53 6.17
N GLU A 139 69.56 -63.98 5.48
CA GLU A 139 70.59 -64.82 4.85
C GLU A 139 71.97 -64.17 5.00
N GLU A 140 72.86 -64.96 5.59
CA GLU A 140 74.19 -64.63 6.08
C GLU A 140 75.16 -64.45 4.91
N LYS A 141 75.67 -63.23 4.68
CA LYS A 141 76.92 -62.96 3.97
C LYS A 141 77.44 -61.56 4.27
N SER A 142 78.55 -61.52 5.00
CA SER A 142 79.60 -60.50 5.07
C SER A 142 79.27 -59.10 4.50
N LEU A 143 79.32 -58.08 5.36
CA LEU A 143 80.16 -56.88 5.23
C LEU A 143 79.66 -55.82 6.22
N GLN A 144 80.53 -55.46 7.18
CA GLN A 144 80.56 -54.20 7.94
C GLN A 144 79.21 -53.63 8.43
N GLU A 145 79.08 -53.50 9.75
CA GLU A 145 78.41 -52.35 10.38
C GLU A 145 79.07 -51.05 9.90
N ARG A 146 78.76 -50.65 8.66
CA ARG A 146 79.10 -49.33 8.16
C ARG A 146 77.97 -48.46 8.66
N GLY A 147 78.20 -47.80 9.79
CA GLY A 147 77.37 -46.67 10.21
C GLY A 147 77.11 -45.73 9.03
N PRO A 148 76.00 -44.99 9.03
CA PRO A 148 75.57 -44.20 7.89
C PRO A 148 76.75 -43.41 7.34
N SER A 149 77.04 -43.62 6.05
CA SER A 149 78.16 -42.97 5.37
C SER A 149 78.05 -41.46 5.56
N THR A 150 79.18 -40.76 5.67
CA THR A 150 79.20 -39.29 5.78
C THR A 150 78.37 -38.62 4.68
N GLU A 151 78.39 -39.18 3.47
CA GLU A 151 77.58 -38.70 2.34
C GLU A 151 76.07 -38.89 2.62
N ASN A 152 75.66 -40.02 3.21
CA ASN A 152 74.26 -40.26 3.57
C ASN A 152 73.77 -39.27 4.64
N LEU A 153 74.61 -38.94 5.63
CA LEU A 153 74.27 -37.95 6.66
C LEU A 153 74.16 -36.54 6.06
N ILE A 154 75.07 -36.19 5.14
CA ILE A 154 75.02 -34.91 4.41
C ILE A 154 73.73 -34.82 3.60
N GLN A 155 73.34 -35.88 2.89
CA GLN A 155 72.15 -35.91 2.07
C GLN A 155 70.85 -35.88 2.89
N GLN A 156 70.79 -36.60 4.01
CA GLN A 156 69.69 -36.52 4.98
C GLN A 156 69.54 -35.10 5.53
N ARG A 157 70.65 -34.42 5.86
CA ARG A 157 70.62 -33.02 6.30
C ARG A 157 70.04 -32.11 5.22
N TYR A 158 70.43 -32.27 3.96
CA TYR A 158 69.85 -31.48 2.86
C TYR A 158 68.35 -31.71 2.71
N HIS A 159 67.90 -32.97 2.67
CA HIS A 159 66.47 -33.29 2.62
C HIS A 159 65.67 -32.71 3.79
N PHE A 160 66.23 -32.77 5.00
CA PHE A 160 65.63 -32.18 6.17
C PHE A 160 65.46 -30.66 6.04
N LEU A 161 66.51 -29.96 5.60
CA LEU A 161 66.48 -28.51 5.42
C LEU A 161 65.49 -28.09 4.32
N ASP A 162 65.43 -28.84 3.21
CA ASP A 162 64.46 -28.60 2.14
C ASP A 162 63.01 -28.81 2.64
N ASN A 163 62.76 -29.89 3.38
CA ASN A 163 61.44 -30.16 3.96
C ASN A 163 61.03 -29.08 4.97
N LEU A 164 61.98 -28.59 5.77
CA LEU A 164 61.76 -27.51 6.72
C LEU A 164 61.40 -26.22 5.99
N ASN A 165 62.17 -25.86 4.97
CA ASN A 165 61.91 -24.68 4.16
C ASN A 165 60.56 -24.75 3.44
N SER A 166 60.23 -25.91 2.87
CA SER A 166 58.91 -26.15 2.25
C SER A 166 57.76 -26.01 3.25
N SER A 167 57.94 -26.47 4.49
CA SER A 167 56.94 -26.34 5.55
C SER A 167 56.69 -24.88 5.93
N PHE A 168 57.75 -24.08 6.09
CA PHE A 168 57.61 -22.64 6.35
C PHE A 168 56.93 -21.91 5.19
N GLN A 169 57.36 -22.17 3.95
CA GLN A 169 56.73 -21.57 2.76
C GLN A 169 55.23 -21.88 2.70
N LYS A 170 54.83 -23.10 3.05
CA LYS A 170 53.41 -23.46 3.11
C LYS A 170 52.66 -22.65 4.17
N LEU A 171 53.20 -22.53 5.38
CA LEU A 171 52.57 -21.76 6.45
C LEU A 171 52.49 -20.26 6.10
N ASP A 172 53.52 -19.71 5.46
CA ASP A 172 53.53 -18.32 4.98
C ASP A 172 52.41 -18.10 3.95
N ASN A 173 52.30 -19.00 2.97
CA ASN A 173 51.25 -18.94 1.94
C ASN A 173 49.85 -19.06 2.56
N ASP A 174 49.66 -19.96 3.54
CA ASP A 174 48.38 -20.13 4.22
C ASP A 174 48.02 -18.87 5.03
N LEU A 175 48.98 -18.25 5.74
CA LEU A 175 48.78 -16.99 6.48
C LEU A 175 48.43 -15.82 5.56
N GLN A 176 49.14 -15.69 4.43
CA GLN A 176 48.82 -14.67 3.42
C GLN A 176 47.41 -14.87 2.85
N SER A 177 47.03 -16.12 2.57
CA SER A 177 45.69 -16.46 2.07
C SER A 177 44.60 -16.10 3.08
N ILE A 178 44.82 -16.37 4.37
CA ILE A 178 43.88 -15.98 5.43
C ILE A 178 43.74 -14.45 5.53
N SER A 179 44.85 -13.72 5.47
CA SER A 179 44.84 -12.25 5.53
C SER A 179 44.06 -11.62 4.37
N LEU A 180 44.23 -12.16 3.16
CA LEU A 180 43.45 -11.75 1.99
C LEU A 180 41.95 -12.01 2.18
N LEU A 181 41.59 -13.22 2.64
CA LEU A 181 40.20 -13.59 2.91
C LEU A 181 39.57 -12.72 3.99
N GLN A 182 40.28 -12.42 5.08
CA GLN A 182 39.80 -11.52 6.14
C GLN A 182 39.51 -10.12 5.59
N THR A 183 40.41 -9.58 4.76
CA THR A 183 40.24 -8.26 4.15
C THR A 183 39.03 -8.23 3.23
N GLU A 184 38.90 -9.22 2.33
CA GLU A 184 37.75 -9.34 1.43
C GLU A 184 36.43 -9.45 2.21
N MET A 185 36.41 -10.24 3.28
CA MET A 185 35.24 -10.40 4.14
C MET A 185 34.86 -9.12 4.88
N HIS A 186 35.85 -8.36 5.39
CA HIS A 186 35.59 -7.07 6.02
C HIS A 186 35.00 -6.06 5.02
N ASN A 187 35.51 -6.04 3.80
CA ASN A 187 35.00 -5.19 2.73
C ASN A 187 33.55 -5.56 2.36
N ALA A 188 33.30 -6.85 2.10
CA ALA A 188 31.96 -7.35 1.79
C ALA A 188 30.96 -7.05 2.92
N ARG A 189 31.37 -7.21 4.18
CA ARG A 189 30.53 -6.86 5.34
C ARG A 189 30.20 -5.38 5.39
N SER A 190 31.17 -4.52 5.04
CA SER A 190 30.99 -3.07 5.01
C SER A 190 30.00 -2.66 3.93
N GLU A 191 30.09 -3.25 2.74
CA GLU A 191 29.10 -3.05 1.66
C GLU A 191 27.70 -3.51 2.05
N ILE A 192 27.57 -4.63 2.77
CA ILE A 192 26.27 -5.12 3.24
C ILE A 192 25.67 -4.17 4.27
N LEU A 193 26.49 -3.62 5.17
CA LEU A 193 26.04 -2.63 6.16
C LEU A 193 25.53 -1.35 5.47
N GLU A 194 26.24 -0.84 4.48
CA GLU A 194 25.81 0.34 3.72
C GLU A 194 24.48 0.07 3.00
N LYS A 195 24.35 -1.08 2.33
CA LYS A 195 23.08 -1.48 1.68
C LYS A 195 21.93 -1.65 2.67
N LYS A 196 22.21 -2.15 3.87
CA LYS A 196 21.22 -2.25 4.95
C LYS A 196 20.75 -0.87 5.40
N GLU A 197 21.67 0.07 5.58
CA GLU A 197 21.36 1.46 5.96
C GLU A 197 20.50 2.15 4.91
N GLN A 198 20.88 2.05 3.62
CA GLN A 198 20.08 2.58 2.50
C GLN A 198 18.67 1.96 2.45
N ALA A 199 18.55 0.66 2.72
CA ALA A 199 17.25 -0.02 2.76
C ALA A 199 16.38 0.47 3.94
N LEU A 200 16.98 0.74 5.10
CA LEU A 200 16.30 1.29 6.27
C LEU A 200 15.82 2.73 6.02
N GLU A 201 16.66 3.58 5.44
CA GLU A 201 16.27 4.95 5.07
C GLU A 201 15.09 4.94 4.09
N LYS A 202 15.16 4.11 3.06
CA LYS A 202 14.06 3.95 2.10
C LYS A 202 12.78 3.44 2.76
N LYS A 203 12.90 2.54 3.74
CA LYS A 203 11.76 2.04 4.51
C LYS A 203 11.07 3.16 5.29
N ILE A 204 11.84 4.04 5.95
CA ILE A 204 11.31 5.19 6.69
C ILE A 204 10.53 6.13 5.77
N ILE A 205 11.07 6.42 4.57
CA ILE A 205 10.40 7.27 3.59
C ILE A 205 9.07 6.65 3.13
N LEU A 206 9.08 5.35 2.81
CA LEU A 206 7.86 4.66 2.37
C LEU A 206 6.80 4.57 3.47
N ASP A 207 7.20 4.32 4.72
CA ASP A 207 6.30 4.35 5.87
C ASP A 207 5.71 5.76 6.10
N GLY A 208 6.50 6.81 5.88
CA GLY A 208 6.01 8.19 5.88
C GLY A 208 4.92 8.40 4.82
N ASN A 209 5.24 8.09 3.56
CA ASN A 209 4.28 8.20 2.46
C ASN A 209 3.02 7.37 2.69
N ARG A 210 3.15 6.18 3.30
CA ARG A 210 2.01 5.33 3.63
C ARG A 210 1.06 6.02 4.60
N ARG A 211 1.58 6.65 5.66
CA ARG A 211 0.75 7.40 6.61
C ARG A 211 0.03 8.57 5.95
N ASP A 212 0.74 9.34 5.12
CA ASP A 212 0.14 10.50 4.43
C ASP A 212 -1.00 10.05 3.49
N LEU A 213 -0.83 8.92 2.79
CA LEU A 213 -1.86 8.33 1.93
C LEU A 213 -3.04 7.75 2.73
N GLU A 214 -2.77 7.11 3.87
CA GLU A 214 -3.80 6.60 4.78
C GLU A 214 -4.65 7.75 5.34
N GLU A 215 -4.02 8.85 5.77
CA GLU A 215 -4.71 10.05 6.26
C GLU A 215 -5.58 10.70 5.17
N GLU A 216 -5.07 10.85 3.94
CA GLU A 216 -5.87 11.37 2.82
C GLU A 216 -7.07 10.46 2.53
N ARG A 217 -6.87 9.13 2.54
CA ARG A 217 -7.95 8.16 2.29
C ARG A 217 -9.04 8.26 3.35
N GLU A 218 -8.66 8.26 4.63
CA GLU A 218 -9.60 8.33 5.77
C GLU A 218 -10.40 9.63 5.75
N GLN A 219 -9.76 10.76 5.43
CA GLN A 219 -10.44 12.04 5.28
C GLN A 219 -11.48 12.00 4.15
N LEU A 220 -11.11 11.46 2.98
CA LEU A 220 -12.02 11.34 1.84
C LEU A 220 -13.19 10.38 2.11
N GLU A 221 -12.95 9.26 2.79
CA GLU A 221 -13.99 8.32 3.21
C GLU A 221 -15.00 8.99 4.16
N SER A 222 -14.51 9.75 5.14
CA SER A 222 -15.35 10.53 6.06
C SER A 222 -16.18 11.58 5.32
N ASP A 223 -15.56 12.34 4.41
CA ASP A 223 -16.26 13.38 3.63
C ASP A 223 -17.30 12.76 2.69
N LEU A 224 -17.00 11.59 2.12
CA LEU A 224 -17.93 10.83 1.28
C LEU A 224 -19.14 10.35 2.11
N GLU A 225 -18.91 9.80 3.32
CA GLU A 225 -19.99 9.36 4.21
C GLU A 225 -20.93 10.52 4.58
N ILE A 226 -20.37 11.70 4.88
CA ILE A 226 -21.16 12.91 5.14
C ILE A 226 -21.97 13.30 3.90
N SER A 227 -21.34 13.34 2.72
CA SER A 227 -22.00 13.72 1.48
C SER A 227 -23.15 12.78 1.11
N VAL A 228 -23.00 11.47 1.36
CA VAL A 228 -24.05 10.46 1.15
C VAL A 228 -25.25 10.73 2.06
N LYS A 229 -25.03 11.00 3.36
CA LYS A 229 -26.11 11.34 4.30
C LYS A 229 -26.86 12.61 3.87
N GLU A 230 -26.15 13.62 3.38
CA GLU A 230 -26.78 14.83 2.84
C GLU A 230 -27.62 14.53 1.58
N GLU A 231 -27.13 13.67 0.70
CA GLU A 231 -27.86 13.26 -0.51
C GLU A 231 -29.12 12.46 -0.19
N GLU A 232 -29.06 11.56 0.79
CA GLU A 232 -30.22 10.82 1.32
C GLU A 232 -31.28 11.80 1.88
N ALA A 233 -30.85 12.79 2.66
CA ALA A 233 -31.74 13.82 3.20
C ALA A 233 -32.39 14.67 2.09
N LEU A 234 -31.61 15.08 1.08
CA LEU A 234 -32.13 15.83 -0.08
C LEU A 234 -33.14 15.00 -0.87
N THR A 235 -32.85 13.73 -1.09
CA THR A 235 -33.73 12.80 -1.83
C THR A 235 -35.04 12.58 -1.07
N LEU A 236 -34.99 12.44 0.26
CA LEU A 236 -36.17 12.32 1.10
C LEU A 236 -37.04 13.58 1.05
N GLU A 237 -36.46 14.77 1.20
CA GLU A 237 -37.18 16.04 1.10
C GLU A 237 -37.78 16.24 -0.30
N TYR A 238 -37.05 15.86 -1.34
CA TYR A 238 -37.54 15.92 -2.72
C TYR A 238 -38.76 15.00 -2.93
N ALA A 239 -38.70 13.76 -2.44
CA ALA A 239 -39.82 12.83 -2.48
C ALA A 239 -41.04 13.34 -1.70
N GLN A 240 -40.83 13.93 -0.52
CA GLN A 240 -41.92 14.55 0.26
C GLN A 240 -42.57 15.73 -0.47
N LEU A 241 -41.77 16.56 -1.16
CA LEU A 241 -42.27 17.67 -1.94
C LEU A 241 -43.18 17.18 -3.09
N ILE A 242 -42.75 16.16 -3.82
CA ILE A 242 -43.54 15.54 -4.90
C ILE A 242 -44.87 15.02 -4.35
N ASN A 243 -44.84 14.23 -3.26
CA ASN A 243 -46.04 13.68 -2.63
C ASN A 243 -47.03 14.77 -2.17
N LYS A 244 -46.53 15.89 -1.63
CA LYS A 244 -47.37 17.02 -1.22
C LYS A 244 -48.05 17.69 -2.42
N VAL A 245 -47.34 17.83 -3.53
CA VAL A 245 -47.88 18.44 -4.76
C VAL A 245 -48.90 17.52 -5.41
N GLU A 246 -48.60 16.22 -5.55
CA GLU A 246 -49.54 15.23 -6.08
C GLU A 246 -50.83 15.19 -5.26
N GLY A 247 -50.72 15.13 -3.92
CA GLY A 247 -51.89 15.14 -3.03
C GLY A 247 -52.72 16.43 -3.09
N SER A 248 -52.15 17.54 -3.55
CA SER A 248 -52.84 18.83 -3.67
C SER A 248 -53.54 19.04 -5.01
N ILE A 249 -53.31 18.16 -6.00
CA ILE A 249 -53.86 18.26 -7.37
C ILE A 249 -55.05 17.29 -7.57
N VAL A 250 -55.47 16.54 -6.54
CA VAL A 250 -56.57 15.58 -6.63
C VAL A 250 -57.92 16.31 -6.77
N LEU A 251 -58.57 16.17 -7.92
CA LEU A 251 -59.96 16.56 -8.15
C LEU A 251 -60.88 15.46 -7.62
N GLY A 252 -62.03 15.84 -7.04
CA GLY A 252 -63.05 14.85 -6.67
C GLY A 252 -63.63 14.21 -7.93
N ASP A 253 -63.81 12.89 -7.92
CA ASP A 253 -64.22 12.07 -9.07
C ASP A 253 -65.44 12.65 -9.83
N ASP A 254 -66.41 13.22 -9.11
CA ASP A 254 -67.59 13.85 -9.70
C ASP A 254 -67.25 15.13 -10.49
N ILE A 255 -66.38 15.99 -9.95
CA ILE A 255 -65.93 17.21 -10.62
C ILE A 255 -65.01 16.89 -11.80
N ASP A 256 -64.13 15.91 -11.63
CA ASP A 256 -63.23 15.45 -12.68
C ASP A 256 -64.04 14.89 -13.86
N ARG A 257 -65.02 14.03 -13.58
CA ARG A 257 -65.97 13.52 -14.57
C ARG A 257 -66.74 14.64 -15.26
N ILE A 258 -67.25 15.65 -14.54
CA ILE A 258 -67.98 16.79 -15.12
C ILE A 258 -67.07 17.62 -16.04
N LEU A 259 -65.84 17.93 -15.62
CA LEU A 259 -64.90 18.73 -16.40
C LEU A 259 -64.49 18.00 -17.69
N PHE A 260 -64.16 16.71 -17.61
CA PHE A 260 -63.76 15.92 -18.77
C PHE A 260 -64.92 15.56 -19.69
N SER A 261 -66.12 15.28 -19.16
CA SER A 261 -67.31 15.02 -19.99
C SER A 261 -67.78 16.26 -20.73
N SER A 262 -67.65 17.46 -20.14
CA SER A 262 -68.08 18.71 -20.77
C SER A 262 -67.16 19.18 -21.89
N LEU A 263 -65.89 18.75 -21.88
CA LEU A 263 -64.93 19.02 -22.95
C LEU A 263 -65.01 18.01 -24.10
N SER A 264 -65.61 16.84 -23.88
CA SER A 264 -65.78 15.79 -24.90
C SER A 264 -67.15 15.83 -25.61
N THR A 265 -68.02 16.77 -25.26
CA THR A 265 -69.33 17.00 -25.91
C THR A 265 -69.32 18.11 -26.97
N ILE A 266 -68.16 18.63 -27.35
CA ILE A 266 -68.03 19.63 -28.43
C ILE A 266 -67.24 18.99 -29.58
N ASP A 267 -67.84 18.00 -30.22
CA ASP A 267 -67.57 17.61 -31.60
C ASP A 267 -68.81 16.83 -32.06
N ASP A 268 -69.84 17.58 -32.45
CA ASP A 268 -70.90 17.22 -33.42
C ASP A 268 -71.52 18.51 -33.99
#